data_AF-A0A098ELK2-F1
#
_entry.id   AF-A0A098ELK2-F1
#
_cell.length_a   1.000
_cell.length_b   1.000
_cell.length_c   1.000
_cell.angle_alpha   90.00
_cell.angle_beta   90.00
_cell.angle_gamma   90.00
#
_symmetry.space_group_name_H-M   'P 1'
#
loop_
_entity.id
_entity.type
_entity.pdbx_description
1 polymer ?
#
loop_
_entity_poly.entity_id
_entity_poly.type
_entity_poly.pdbx_seq_one_letter_code
_entity_poly.pdbx_strand_id
1 'polypeptide(L)'
;MSKKRISLLSETESLERLMYRLPENHPKLPFLKVEHYRTAAGKRGEERLQRKFSEFVSEDSHRFLRNVCLSLGDWKIQMDGLLLTERGAVIIESKNISGQIHFDELTDEFSRTDMEGVRTVMEDPAIQLNKHIRFLAMFFKRHKINLPVKGVVVFTSKHCEFIAKPKNIYVCKTYQLIEYLFAILQTFPQKVTHLNLSKVDKLLQKHQNPYKRLPLCQLYVIDPEELESGILCTHCKKHSMLHKHKIGWVCAIYNGADPCAFQQTVQEYFSLIDQQISNKQLRKFSKLESKYAASRLLATFDLEPAGAFRNRTYQLKKND
;
A
#
# COMPACT_ATOMS: atom_id res chain seq x y z
N MET A 1 3.45 8.00 -31.63
CA MET A 1 2.47 7.97 -30.51
C MET A 1 3.19 7.57 -29.24
N SER A 2 2.99 8.30 -28.14
CA SER A 2 3.55 7.92 -26.84
C SER A 2 2.92 6.62 -26.35
N LYS A 3 3.72 5.69 -25.83
CA LYS A 3 3.23 4.43 -25.27
C LYS A 3 2.54 4.68 -23.93
N LYS A 4 1.47 3.94 -23.64
CA LYS A 4 0.73 4.04 -22.38
C LYS A 4 1.46 3.31 -21.26
N ARG A 5 1.72 3.98 -20.15
CA ARG A 5 2.33 3.35 -18.96
C ARG A 5 1.32 2.45 -18.25
N ILE A 6 1.78 1.28 -17.81
CA ILE A 6 1.02 0.36 -16.96
C ILE A 6 1.62 0.40 -15.56
N SER A 7 0.75 0.48 -14.55
CA SER A 7 1.10 0.26 -13.15
C SER A 7 0.26 -0.87 -12.58
N LEU A 8 0.77 -1.55 -11.56
CA LEU A 8 -0.01 -2.49 -10.77
C LEU A 8 -1.23 -1.79 -10.17
N LEU A 9 -2.32 -2.53 -10.03
CA LEU A 9 -3.47 -2.13 -9.24
C LEU A 9 -3.04 -2.00 -7.76
N SER A 10 -3.74 -1.11 -7.03
CA SER A 10 -3.58 -1.08 -5.58
C SER A 10 -4.01 -2.41 -4.95
N GLU A 11 -3.62 -2.65 -3.70
CA GLU A 11 -3.93 -3.90 -3.03
C GLU A 11 -5.42 -4.17 -2.93
N THR A 12 -6.17 -3.16 -2.51
CA THR A 12 -7.63 -3.17 -2.43
C THR A 12 -8.27 -3.47 -3.79
N GLU A 13 -7.88 -2.75 -4.84
CA GLU A 13 -8.41 -3.00 -6.19
C GLU A 13 -8.07 -4.40 -6.66
N SER A 14 -6.85 -4.89 -6.40
CA SER A 14 -6.47 -6.24 -6.84
C SER A 14 -7.29 -7.31 -6.13
N LEU A 15 -7.54 -7.18 -4.83
CA LEU A 15 -8.41 -8.09 -4.08
C LEU A 15 -9.83 -8.08 -4.63
N GLU A 16 -10.37 -6.89 -4.93
CA GLU A 16 -11.68 -6.73 -5.57
C GLU A 16 -11.73 -7.45 -6.93
N ARG A 17 -10.72 -7.23 -7.79
CA ARG A 17 -10.64 -7.86 -9.12
C ARG A 17 -10.47 -9.37 -9.04
N LEU A 18 -9.68 -9.87 -8.10
CA LEU A 18 -9.54 -11.31 -7.86
C LEU A 18 -10.89 -11.93 -7.49
N MET A 19 -11.63 -11.30 -6.58
CA MET A 19 -12.95 -11.78 -6.17
C MET A 19 -13.95 -11.80 -7.33
N TYR A 20 -13.89 -10.85 -8.26
CA TYR A 20 -14.75 -10.86 -9.46
C TYR A 20 -14.36 -11.92 -10.49
N ARG A 21 -13.15 -12.46 -10.41
CA ARG A 21 -12.66 -13.51 -11.31
C ARG A 21 -12.85 -14.91 -10.75
N LEU A 22 -13.08 -15.05 -9.44
CA LEU A 22 -13.32 -16.36 -8.86
C LEU A 22 -14.79 -16.78 -9.04
N PRO A 23 -15.05 -18.08 -9.26
CA PRO A 23 -16.40 -18.62 -9.24
C PRO A 23 -17.13 -18.26 -7.94
N GLU A 24 -18.45 -18.04 -8.00
CA GLU A 24 -19.23 -17.53 -6.86
C GLU A 24 -19.13 -18.42 -5.59
N ASN A 25 -18.89 -19.71 -5.75
CA ASN A 25 -18.75 -20.69 -4.67
C ASN A 25 -17.30 -21.03 -4.30
N HIS A 26 -16.32 -20.24 -4.76
CA HIS A 26 -14.92 -20.53 -4.54
C HIS A 26 -14.54 -20.43 -3.03
N PRO A 27 -13.84 -21.44 -2.46
CA PRO A 27 -13.63 -21.56 -1.01
C PRO A 27 -12.81 -20.43 -0.38
N LYS A 28 -11.97 -19.73 -1.16
CA LYS A 28 -11.18 -18.58 -0.67
C LYS A 28 -11.96 -17.27 -0.58
N LEU A 29 -13.16 -17.17 -1.16
CA LEU A 29 -13.91 -15.91 -1.21
C LEU A 29 -14.21 -15.30 0.18
N PRO A 30 -14.63 -16.07 1.21
CA PRO A 30 -14.85 -15.52 2.55
C PRO A 30 -13.58 -14.87 3.12
N PHE A 31 -12.44 -15.54 2.99
CA PHE A 31 -11.14 -15.03 3.43
C PHE A 31 -10.75 -13.76 2.66
N LEU A 32 -10.85 -13.76 1.32
CA LEU A 32 -10.52 -12.60 0.49
C LEU A 32 -11.40 -11.38 0.79
N LYS A 33 -12.69 -11.58 1.13
CA LYS A 33 -13.60 -10.51 1.57
C LYS A 33 -13.09 -9.85 2.86
N VAL A 34 -12.65 -10.65 3.82
CA VAL A 34 -12.08 -10.16 5.10
C VAL A 34 -10.80 -9.37 4.82
N GLU A 35 -9.89 -9.91 4.01
CA GLU A 35 -8.64 -9.23 3.64
C GLU A 35 -8.88 -7.94 2.85
N HIS A 36 -9.86 -7.92 1.93
CA HIS A 36 -10.27 -6.72 1.22
C HIS A 36 -10.78 -5.65 2.19
N TYR A 37 -11.67 -6.03 3.13
CA TYR A 37 -12.19 -5.10 4.14
C TYR A 37 -11.06 -4.55 5.03
N ARG A 38 -10.15 -5.41 5.51
CA ARG A 38 -9.00 -5.03 6.33
C ARG A 38 -8.08 -4.05 5.60
N THR A 39 -7.70 -4.38 4.36
CA THR A 39 -6.85 -3.52 3.52
C THR A 39 -7.51 -2.17 3.27
N ALA A 40 -8.79 -2.16 2.87
CA ALA A 40 -9.53 -0.92 2.63
C ALA A 40 -9.67 -0.08 3.90
N ALA A 41 -9.88 -0.72 5.06
CA ALA A 41 -9.91 -0.03 6.34
C ALA A 41 -8.54 0.58 6.70
N GLY A 42 -7.44 -0.15 6.50
CA GLY A 42 -6.08 0.35 6.70
C GLY A 42 -5.82 1.61 5.85
N LYS A 43 -6.06 1.53 4.55
CA LYS A 43 -5.90 2.65 3.61
C LYS A 43 -6.69 3.89 4.01
N ARG A 44 -7.96 3.74 4.42
CA ARG A 44 -8.78 4.87 4.90
C ARG A 44 -8.21 5.49 6.19
N GLY A 45 -7.60 4.68 7.05
CA GLY A 45 -6.89 5.14 8.25
C GLY A 45 -5.69 6.02 7.87
N GLU A 46 -4.85 5.51 6.98
CA GLU A 46 -3.69 6.25 6.45
C GLU A 46 -4.10 7.56 5.76
N GLU A 47 -5.12 7.56 4.90
CA GLU A 47 -5.63 8.77 4.25
C GLU A 47 -6.17 9.81 5.24
N ARG A 48 -6.78 9.35 6.35
CA ARG A 48 -7.22 10.24 7.43
C ARG A 48 -6.04 10.85 8.17
N LEU A 49 -5.00 10.06 8.44
CA LEU A 49 -3.76 10.53 9.04
C LEU A 49 -3.08 11.58 8.15
N GLN A 50 -2.93 11.29 6.86
CA GLN A 50 -2.25 12.17 5.92
C GLN A 50 -2.95 13.53 5.79
N ARG A 51 -4.28 13.56 5.82
CA ARG A 51 -5.03 14.82 5.83
C ARG A 51 -4.76 15.67 7.07
N LYS A 52 -4.36 15.08 8.19
CA LYS A 52 -3.98 15.86 9.38
C LYS A 52 -2.62 16.53 9.24
N PHE A 53 -1.72 16.01 8.43
CA PHE A 53 -0.38 16.62 8.29
C PHE A 53 -0.44 18.06 7.76
N SER A 54 -1.47 18.45 7.00
CA SER A 54 -1.65 19.83 6.53
C SER A 54 -2.01 20.81 7.66
N GLU A 55 -2.41 20.34 8.83
CA GLU A 55 -2.70 21.19 10.00
C GLU A 55 -1.43 21.51 10.80
N PHE A 56 -0.30 20.85 10.50
CA PHE A 56 0.98 21.15 11.12
C PHE A 56 1.61 22.38 10.46
N VAL A 57 1.67 23.49 11.19
CA VAL A 57 2.32 24.73 10.73
C VAL A 57 3.39 25.10 11.76
N SER A 58 4.64 25.18 11.31
CA SER A 58 5.80 25.54 12.15
C SER A 58 6.66 26.57 11.44
N GLU A 59 7.25 27.49 12.20
CA GLU A 59 8.24 28.46 11.71
C GLU A 59 9.54 27.77 11.28
N ASP A 60 9.88 26.64 11.91
CA ASP A 60 11.04 25.84 11.56
C ASP A 60 10.78 25.04 10.26
N SER A 61 11.85 24.85 9.48
CA SER A 61 11.79 24.00 8.29
C SER A 61 11.44 22.57 8.69
N HIS A 62 10.44 22.00 8.01
CA HIS A 62 9.99 20.65 8.25
C HIS A 62 9.55 19.95 6.96
N ARG A 63 9.51 18.63 6.99
CA ARG A 63 9.00 17.78 5.90
C ARG A 63 8.23 16.61 6.46
N PHE A 64 7.04 16.36 5.92
CA PHE A 64 6.35 15.08 6.09
C PHE A 64 6.67 14.15 4.93
N LEU A 65 7.23 12.99 5.24
CA LEU A 65 7.38 11.88 4.32
C LEU A 65 6.34 10.82 4.65
N ARG A 66 5.81 10.15 3.62
CA ARG A 66 4.75 9.15 3.74
C ARG A 66 5.24 7.81 3.23
N ASN A 67 4.76 6.73 3.85
CA ASN A 67 5.03 5.35 3.42
C ASN A 67 6.52 5.09 3.17
N VAL A 68 7.36 5.51 4.13
CA VAL A 68 8.81 5.42 4.01
C VAL A 68 9.23 3.97 4.26
N CYS A 69 9.68 3.29 3.21
CA CYS A 69 10.11 1.89 3.24
C CYS A 69 11.63 1.82 3.18
N LEU A 70 12.28 1.27 4.20
CA LEU A 70 13.74 1.19 4.28
C LEU A 70 14.19 -0.22 4.64
N SER A 71 15.46 -0.53 4.33
CA SER A 71 16.09 -1.80 4.68
C SER A 71 17.53 -1.65 5.15
N LEU A 72 17.90 -2.42 6.17
CA LEU A 72 19.27 -2.61 6.65
C LEU A 72 19.57 -4.11 6.67
N GLY A 73 20.23 -4.61 5.62
CA GLY A 73 20.34 -6.06 5.40
C GLY A 73 18.94 -6.67 5.23
N ASP A 74 18.65 -7.70 6.02
CA ASP A 74 17.34 -8.38 6.01
C ASP A 74 16.26 -7.68 6.84
N TRP A 75 16.64 -6.73 7.71
CA TRP A 75 15.68 -5.96 8.48
C TRP A 75 15.03 -4.90 7.58
N LYS A 76 13.72 -5.01 7.37
CA LYS A 76 12.89 -4.05 6.62
C LYS A 76 11.88 -3.39 7.54
N ILE A 77 11.61 -2.11 7.31
CA ILE A 77 10.54 -1.37 7.99
C ILE A 77 9.73 -0.56 6.98
N GLN A 78 8.48 -0.29 7.32
CA GLN A 78 7.61 0.66 6.65
C GLN A 78 7.04 1.61 7.70
N MET A 79 7.21 2.91 7.49
CA MET A 79 6.68 3.96 8.36
C MET A 79 5.55 4.70 7.62
N ASP A 80 4.36 4.73 8.20
CA ASP A 80 3.20 5.41 7.61
C ASP A 80 3.45 6.91 7.42
N GLY A 81 4.08 7.53 8.44
CA GLY A 81 4.54 8.92 8.38
C GLY A 81 5.90 9.12 9.05
N LEU A 82 6.64 10.08 8.54
CA LEU A 82 7.89 10.55 9.13
C LEU A 82 7.94 12.07 9.04
N LEU A 83 7.91 12.75 10.19
CA LEU A 83 8.16 14.17 10.29
C LEU A 83 9.66 14.41 10.48
N LEU A 84 10.29 15.10 9.54
CA LEU A 84 11.66 15.57 9.64
C LEU A 84 11.67 17.05 9.98
N THR A 85 12.44 17.42 10.99
CA THR A 85 12.75 18.81 11.35
C THR A 85 14.25 18.94 11.59
N GLU A 86 14.76 20.16 11.73
CA GLU A 86 16.17 20.38 12.08
C GLU A 86 16.51 19.97 13.54
N ARG A 87 15.49 19.76 14.39
CA ARG A 87 15.64 19.33 15.79
C ARG A 87 15.63 17.81 15.95
N GLY A 88 14.87 17.11 15.12
CA GLY A 88 14.66 15.68 15.25
C GLY A 88 13.74 15.09 14.18
N ALA A 89 13.67 13.77 14.17
CA ALA A 89 12.75 12.99 13.37
C ALA A 89 11.67 12.34 14.26
N VAL A 90 10.41 12.42 13.85
CA VAL A 90 9.28 11.80 14.54
C VAL A 90 8.61 10.79 13.61
N ILE A 91 8.69 9.52 13.98
CA ILE A 91 7.98 8.42 13.29
C ILE A 91 6.51 8.46 13.72
N ILE A 92 5.61 8.34 12.76
CA ILE A 92 4.17 8.35 12.97
C ILE A 92 3.64 7.00 12.49
N GLU A 93 3.28 6.14 13.44
CA GLU A 93 2.72 4.81 13.18
C GLU A 93 1.21 4.88 13.32
N SER A 94 0.44 4.48 12.30
CA SER A 94 -1.02 4.57 12.32
C SER A 94 -1.65 3.22 12.64
N LYS A 95 -2.73 3.23 13.42
CA LYS A 95 -3.55 2.03 13.69
C LYS A 95 -5.02 2.34 13.52
N ASN A 96 -5.66 1.71 12.53
CA ASN A 96 -7.10 1.85 12.34
C ASN A 96 -7.88 0.78 13.12
N ILE A 97 -7.84 0.88 14.45
CA ILE A 97 -8.48 -0.08 15.37
C ILE A 97 -9.62 0.63 16.11
N SER A 98 -10.86 0.14 15.95
CA SER A 98 -12.04 0.57 16.72
C SER A 98 -12.14 -0.21 18.02
N GLY A 99 -13.05 0.19 18.92
CA GLY A 99 -13.29 -0.48 20.19
C GLY A 99 -12.50 0.13 21.35
N GLN A 100 -12.60 -0.55 22.49
CA GLN A 100 -11.90 -0.22 23.71
C GLN A 100 -10.50 -0.80 23.67
N ILE A 101 -9.50 0.08 23.72
CA ILE A 101 -8.09 -0.23 23.59
C ILE A 101 -7.45 -0.25 24.97
N HIS A 102 -6.77 -1.35 25.28
CA HIS A 102 -6.12 -1.56 26.56
C HIS A 102 -4.65 -1.95 26.35
N PHE A 103 -3.76 -1.09 26.81
CA PHE A 103 -2.33 -1.39 26.97
C PHE A 103 -2.10 -1.78 28.42
N ASP A 104 -1.92 -3.08 28.66
CA ASP A 104 -1.74 -3.63 30.00
C ASP A 104 -0.26 -3.62 30.38
N GLU A 105 0.12 -2.71 31.27
CA GLU A 105 1.52 -2.56 31.69
C GLU A 105 2.01 -3.65 32.65
N LEU A 106 1.12 -4.47 33.21
CA LEU A 106 1.50 -5.56 34.10
C LEU A 106 1.90 -6.81 33.31
N THR A 107 1.28 -6.99 32.15
CA THR A 107 1.44 -8.19 31.30
C THR A 107 2.15 -7.91 29.98
N ASP A 108 2.42 -6.65 29.66
CA ASP A 108 2.87 -6.18 28.34
C ASP A 108 1.92 -6.59 27.19
N GLU A 109 0.65 -6.90 27.51
CA GLU A 109 -0.37 -7.24 26.52
C GLU A 109 -1.04 -5.99 25.95
N PHE A 110 -1.26 -6.03 24.64
CA PHE A 110 -2.16 -5.10 23.95
C PHE A 110 -3.44 -5.84 23.55
N SER A 111 -4.59 -5.26 23.88
CA SER A 111 -5.88 -5.86 23.55
C SER A 111 -6.93 -4.84 23.13
N ARG A 112 -7.91 -5.33 22.36
CA ARG A 112 -9.12 -4.60 21.97
C ARG A 112 -10.34 -5.37 22.45
N THR A 113 -11.28 -4.67 23.07
CA THR A 113 -12.67 -5.13 23.23
C THR A 113 -13.57 -4.43 22.21
N ASP A 114 -14.32 -5.18 21.41
CA ASP A 114 -15.24 -4.61 20.43
C ASP A 114 -16.62 -4.24 21.01
N MET A 115 -17.55 -3.77 20.17
CA MET A 115 -18.89 -3.35 20.61
C MET A 115 -19.76 -4.52 21.10
N GLU A 116 -19.41 -5.76 20.76
CA GLU A 116 -20.11 -6.98 21.23
C GLU A 116 -19.50 -7.50 22.54
N GLY A 117 -18.47 -6.82 23.07
CA GLY A 117 -17.79 -7.22 24.31
C GLY A 117 -16.70 -8.27 24.11
N VAL A 118 -16.35 -8.61 22.86
CA VAL A 118 -15.33 -9.64 22.58
C VAL A 118 -13.94 -9.04 22.73
N ARG A 119 -13.17 -9.54 23.71
CA ARG A 119 -11.75 -9.19 23.90
C ARG A 119 -10.86 -9.99 22.96
N THR A 120 -10.00 -9.30 22.20
CA THR A 120 -8.97 -9.88 21.34
C THR A 120 -7.60 -9.36 21.74
N VAL A 121 -6.65 -10.25 22.07
CA VAL A 121 -5.24 -9.91 22.27
C VAL A 121 -4.56 -9.78 20.90
N MET A 122 -3.73 -8.76 20.73
CA MET A 122 -3.13 -8.40 19.46
C MET A 122 -1.67 -7.95 19.67
N GLU A 123 -0.90 -7.85 18.59
CA GLU A 123 0.45 -7.29 18.66
C GLU A 123 0.42 -5.83 19.12
N ASP A 124 1.30 -5.48 20.07
CA ASP A 124 1.38 -4.14 20.62
C ASP A 124 1.99 -3.15 19.60
N PRO A 125 1.25 -2.11 19.18
CA PRO A 125 1.77 -1.08 18.28
C PRO A 125 2.95 -0.29 18.87
N ALA A 126 3.08 -0.19 20.19
CA ALA A 126 4.20 0.47 20.85
C ALA A 126 5.52 -0.31 20.64
N ILE A 127 5.45 -1.65 20.68
CA ILE A 127 6.61 -2.51 20.37
C ILE A 127 7.03 -2.31 18.91
N GLN A 128 6.07 -2.26 17.98
CA GLN A 128 6.34 -2.01 16.56
C GLN A 128 6.99 -0.63 16.35
N LEU A 129 6.44 0.42 16.95
CA LEU A 129 7.00 1.77 16.87
C LEU A 129 8.45 1.81 17.41
N ASN A 130 8.71 1.16 18.55
CA ASN A 130 10.05 1.08 19.12
C ASN A 130 11.04 0.34 18.19
N LYS A 131 10.59 -0.70 17.47
CA LYS A 131 11.40 -1.34 16.41
C LYS A 131 11.75 -0.32 15.32
N HIS A 132 10.78 0.47 14.84
CA HIS A 132 11.01 1.50 13.82
C HIS A 132 11.97 2.60 14.29
N ILE A 133 11.84 3.06 15.55
CA ILE A 133 12.74 4.06 16.14
C ILE A 133 14.19 3.52 16.17
N ARG A 134 14.40 2.30 16.67
CA ARG A 134 15.73 1.68 16.70
C ARG A 134 16.32 1.54 15.29
N PHE A 135 15.52 1.09 14.33
CA PHE A 135 15.93 0.97 12.94
C PHE A 135 16.40 2.32 12.38
N LEU A 136 15.57 3.36 12.49
CA LEU A 136 15.85 4.65 11.88
C LEU A 136 17.05 5.34 12.55
N ALA A 137 17.19 5.20 13.86
CA ALA A 137 18.38 5.68 14.59
C ALA A 137 19.66 4.99 14.08
N MET A 138 19.64 3.66 13.87
CA MET A 138 20.77 2.92 13.29
C MET A 138 21.04 3.35 11.84
N PHE A 139 19.99 3.54 11.04
CA PHE A 139 20.09 4.01 9.66
C PHE A 139 20.77 5.38 9.60
N PHE A 140 20.30 6.35 10.39
CA PHE A 140 20.90 7.68 10.48
C PHE A 140 22.36 7.62 10.94
N LYS A 141 22.67 6.84 11.98
CA LYS A 141 24.06 6.65 12.43
C LYS A 141 24.97 6.12 11.31
N ARG A 142 24.52 5.10 10.56
CA ARG A 142 25.27 4.52 9.43
C ARG A 142 25.56 5.53 8.32
N HIS A 143 24.64 6.48 8.12
CA HIS A 143 24.77 7.54 7.12
C HIS A 143 25.31 8.87 7.69
N LYS A 144 25.86 8.86 8.91
CA LYS A 144 26.43 10.03 9.60
C LYS A 144 25.44 11.19 9.74
N ILE A 145 24.16 10.88 9.92
CA ILE A 145 23.11 11.84 10.24
C ILE A 145 22.98 11.87 11.77
N ASN A 146 23.29 13.03 12.35
CA ASN A 146 23.09 13.26 13.78
C ASN A 146 21.72 13.89 14.02
N LEU A 147 20.68 13.06 14.05
CA LEU A 147 19.30 13.50 14.27
C LEU A 147 18.62 12.55 15.27
N PRO A 148 18.13 13.04 16.43
CA PRO A 148 17.41 12.18 17.36
C PRO A 148 16.09 11.71 16.75
N VAL A 149 15.69 10.49 17.12
CA VAL A 149 14.47 9.84 16.61
C VAL A 149 13.53 9.56 17.78
N LYS A 150 12.29 10.02 17.67
CA LYS A 150 11.17 9.62 18.52
C LYS A 150 10.01 9.14 17.65
N GLY A 151 8.92 8.73 18.27
CA GLY A 151 7.72 8.39 17.51
C GLY A 151 6.44 8.48 18.33
N VAL A 152 5.33 8.37 17.62
CA VAL A 152 3.97 8.37 18.16
C VAL A 152 3.13 7.33 17.44
N VAL A 153 2.30 6.60 18.20
CA VAL A 153 1.25 5.75 17.66
C VAL A 153 -0.05 6.55 17.59
N VAL A 154 -0.66 6.58 16.41
CA VAL A 154 -1.89 7.33 16.15
C VAL A 154 -3.02 6.37 15.83
N PHE A 155 -4.01 6.31 16.72
CA PHE A 155 -5.23 5.56 16.47
C PHE A 155 -6.17 6.38 15.60
N THR A 156 -6.41 5.88 14.39
CA THR A 156 -7.15 6.62 13.36
C THR A 156 -8.65 6.39 13.40
N SER A 157 -9.12 5.31 14.03
CA SER A 157 -10.55 5.02 14.11
C SER A 157 -11.28 6.08 14.94
N LYS A 158 -12.45 6.51 14.45
CA LYS A 158 -13.34 7.42 15.21
C LYS A 158 -13.97 6.72 16.42
N HIS A 159 -14.10 5.40 16.38
CA HIS A 159 -14.70 4.58 17.43
C HIS A 159 -13.65 3.93 18.31
N CYS A 160 -12.47 4.55 18.45
CA CYS A 160 -11.45 4.13 19.40
C CYS A 160 -11.68 4.82 20.74
N GLU A 161 -11.67 4.05 21.81
CA GLU A 161 -11.63 4.52 23.20
C GLU A 161 -10.37 3.95 23.86
N PHE A 162 -9.64 4.75 24.63
CA PHE A 162 -8.49 4.25 25.39
C PHE A 162 -8.94 3.98 26.81
N ILE A 163 -8.87 2.72 27.25
CA ILE A 163 -9.09 2.32 28.63
C ILE A 163 -7.80 2.52 29.44
N ALA A 164 -6.66 2.15 28.85
CA ALA A 164 -5.33 2.42 29.37
C ALA A 164 -4.39 2.81 28.22
N LYS A 165 -3.37 3.60 28.53
CA LYS A 165 -2.30 4.00 27.61
C LYS A 165 -0.94 3.56 28.19
N PRO A 166 0.06 3.30 27.35
CA PRO A 166 1.41 3.02 27.84
C PRO A 166 2.06 4.30 28.37
N LYS A 167 2.85 4.21 29.45
CA LYS A 167 3.53 5.36 30.08
C LYS A 167 4.63 6.00 29.24
N ASN A 168 5.47 5.18 28.60
CA ASN A 168 6.73 5.64 28.01
C ASN A 168 6.67 5.85 26.49
N ILE A 169 5.48 5.73 25.90
CA ILE A 169 5.28 5.83 24.46
C ILE A 169 4.13 6.78 24.17
N TYR A 170 4.35 7.70 23.23
CA TYR A 170 3.32 8.63 22.80
C TYR A 170 2.23 7.86 22.04
N VAL A 171 1.01 7.86 22.58
CA VAL A 171 -0.17 7.26 21.95
C VAL A 171 -1.32 8.25 21.97
N CYS A 172 -1.87 8.56 20.80
CA CYS A 172 -2.93 9.55 20.65
C CYS A 172 -3.98 9.16 19.61
N LYS A 173 -5.11 9.88 19.61
CA LYS A 173 -6.10 9.82 18.52
C LYS A 173 -5.71 10.81 17.43
N THR A 174 -6.24 10.64 16.21
CA THR A 174 -5.95 11.54 15.08
C THR A 174 -6.12 13.03 15.39
N TYR A 175 -7.15 13.43 16.14
CA TYR A 175 -7.39 14.85 16.44
C TYR A 175 -6.38 15.46 17.42
N GLN A 176 -5.63 14.63 18.15
CA GLN A 176 -4.61 15.06 19.11
C GLN A 176 -3.20 15.10 18.51
N LEU A 177 -3.05 14.62 17.27
CA LEU A 177 -1.74 14.36 16.66
C LEU A 177 -0.85 15.60 16.64
N ILE A 178 -1.37 16.73 16.19
CA ILE A 178 -0.57 17.95 16.00
C ILE A 178 0.02 18.43 17.32
N GLU A 179 -0.78 18.45 18.38
CA GLU A 179 -0.33 18.79 19.74
C GLU A 179 0.76 17.82 20.24
N TYR A 180 0.59 16.53 19.98
CA TYR A 180 1.60 15.53 20.33
C TYR A 180 2.90 15.72 19.54
N LEU A 181 2.83 16.06 18.24
CA LEU A 181 4.02 16.35 17.44
C LEU A 181 4.77 17.55 18.01
N PHE A 182 4.07 18.64 18.36
CA PHE A 182 4.72 19.79 19.00
C PHE A 182 5.33 19.41 20.36
N ALA A 183 4.60 18.70 21.21
CA ALA A 183 5.11 18.25 22.51
C ALA A 183 6.38 17.39 22.36
N ILE A 184 6.40 16.46 21.40
CA ILE A 184 7.58 15.65 21.10
C ILE A 184 8.75 16.53 20.64
N LEU A 185 8.50 17.48 19.73
CA LEU A 185 9.55 18.35 19.21
C LEU A 185 10.18 19.22 20.31
N GLN A 186 9.43 19.63 21.33
CA GLN A 186 9.98 20.36 22.48
C GLN A 186 10.92 19.52 23.35
N THR A 187 10.83 18.19 23.28
CA THR A 187 11.74 17.31 24.01
C THR A 187 13.08 17.08 23.30
N PHE A 188 13.19 17.48 22.03
CA PHE A 188 14.46 17.41 21.33
C PHE A 188 15.40 18.54 21.77
N PRO A 189 16.73 18.32 21.72
CA PRO A 189 17.67 19.41 21.92
C PRO A 189 17.36 20.58 20.99
N GLN A 190 17.56 21.81 21.48
CA GLN A 190 17.50 22.98 20.61
C GLN A 190 18.49 22.83 19.45
N LYS A 191 18.19 23.47 18.32
CA LYS A 191 18.87 23.37 17.03
C LYS A 191 20.42 23.34 17.14
N VAL A 192 21.03 22.14 17.21
CA VAL A 192 22.51 21.99 17.36
C VAL A 192 23.19 21.85 16.00
N THR A 193 22.45 21.49 14.94
CA THR A 193 23.04 21.06 13.66
C THR A 193 22.49 21.84 12.47
N HIS A 194 23.40 22.26 11.58
CA HIS A 194 23.09 22.71 10.21
C HIS A 194 22.67 21.53 9.32
N LEU A 195 21.68 20.75 9.76
CA LEU A 195 21.21 19.59 9.02
C LEU A 195 20.39 20.05 7.82
N ASN A 196 20.87 19.77 6.62
CA ASN A 196 20.12 20.04 5.42
C ASN A 196 19.03 18.96 5.21
N LEU A 197 17.78 19.28 5.56
CA LEU A 197 16.65 18.36 5.42
C LEU A 197 16.45 17.85 3.99
N SER A 198 16.78 18.66 2.98
CA SER A 198 16.71 18.23 1.57
C SER A 198 17.72 17.12 1.26
N LYS A 199 18.91 17.14 1.87
CA LYS A 199 19.88 16.04 1.74
C LYS A 199 19.40 14.76 2.41
N VAL A 200 18.78 14.87 3.58
CA VAL A 200 18.21 13.72 4.30
C VAL A 200 17.05 13.10 3.51
N ASP A 201 16.13 13.93 3.01
CA ASP A 201 15.02 13.47 2.18
C ASP A 201 15.52 12.75 0.91
N LYS A 202 16.45 13.35 0.16
CA LYS A 202 17.06 12.68 -1.01
C LYS A 202 17.74 11.35 -0.65
N LEU A 203 18.40 11.28 0.51
CA LEU A 203 19.01 10.04 0.97
C LEU A 203 17.95 8.96 1.25
N LEU A 204 16.85 9.33 1.93
CA LEU A 204 15.75 8.43 2.23
C LEU A 204 15.07 7.95 0.94
N GLN A 205 14.84 8.85 -0.02
CA GLN A 205 14.32 8.52 -1.35
C GLN A 205 15.23 7.53 -2.09
N LYS A 206 16.55 7.76 -2.06
CA LYS A 206 17.54 6.86 -2.67
C LYS A 206 17.53 5.45 -2.06
N HIS A 207 17.22 5.32 -0.77
CA HIS A 207 17.18 4.04 -0.07
C HIS A 207 15.76 3.47 0.07
N GLN A 208 14.78 4.05 -0.63
CA GLN A 208 13.43 3.48 -0.66
C GLN A 208 13.50 2.04 -1.16
N ASN A 209 13.02 1.12 -0.35
CA ASN A 209 12.91 -0.29 -0.68
C ASN A 209 11.46 -0.74 -0.46
N PRO A 210 10.52 -0.26 -1.29
CA PRO A 210 9.11 -0.61 -1.16
C PRO A 210 8.94 -2.12 -1.30
N TYR A 211 8.00 -2.68 -0.54
CA TYR A 211 7.65 -4.09 -0.64
C TYR A 211 7.25 -4.42 -2.08
N LYS A 212 7.93 -5.40 -2.67
CA LYS A 212 7.60 -5.93 -3.98
C LYS A 212 6.46 -6.92 -3.80
N ARG A 213 5.26 -6.47 -4.13
CA ARG A 213 4.05 -7.28 -4.04
C ARG A 213 4.10 -8.45 -5.02
N LEU A 214 3.88 -9.65 -4.49
CA LEU A 214 3.65 -10.85 -5.30
C LEU A 214 2.26 -10.77 -5.96
N PRO A 215 2.10 -11.29 -7.19
CA PRO A 215 0.78 -11.49 -7.77
C PRO A 215 -0.12 -12.27 -6.82
N LEU A 216 -1.39 -11.88 -6.70
CA LEU A 216 -2.26 -12.40 -5.65
C LEU A 216 -2.51 -13.91 -5.71
N CYS A 217 -2.50 -14.51 -6.90
CA CYS A 217 -2.60 -15.97 -7.05
C CYS A 217 -1.44 -16.68 -6.35
N GLN A 218 -0.23 -16.11 -6.43
CA GLN A 218 0.95 -16.65 -5.75
C GLN A 218 0.85 -16.42 -4.23
N LEU A 219 0.41 -15.23 -3.81
CA LEU A 219 0.30 -14.88 -2.39
C LEU A 219 -0.72 -15.75 -1.64
N TYR A 220 -1.88 -16.01 -2.25
CA TYR A 220 -2.98 -16.74 -1.61
C TYR A 220 -3.08 -18.22 -2.03
N VAL A 221 -2.15 -18.67 -2.87
CA VAL A 221 -2.07 -20.03 -3.41
C VAL A 221 -3.39 -20.40 -4.11
N ILE A 222 -3.69 -19.66 -5.17
CA ILE A 222 -4.83 -19.87 -6.06
C ILE A 222 -4.26 -20.21 -7.44
N ASP A 223 -4.75 -21.26 -8.08
CA ASP A 223 -4.32 -21.59 -9.45
C ASP A 223 -4.92 -20.56 -10.42
N PRO A 224 -4.11 -19.87 -11.24
CA PRO A 224 -4.62 -18.95 -12.27
C PRO A 224 -5.68 -19.54 -13.21
N GLU A 225 -5.72 -20.87 -13.38
CA GLU A 225 -6.75 -21.57 -14.16
C GLU A 225 -8.13 -21.56 -13.50
N GLU A 226 -8.22 -21.30 -12.19
CA GLU A 226 -9.49 -21.12 -11.46
C GLU A 226 -10.14 -19.78 -11.76
N LEU A 227 -9.42 -18.83 -12.38
CA LEU A 227 -9.93 -17.52 -12.70
C LEU A 227 -10.76 -17.53 -13.98
N GLU A 228 -11.92 -16.88 -13.92
CA GLU A 228 -12.71 -16.54 -15.11
C GLU A 228 -11.90 -15.66 -16.06
N SER A 229 -11.80 -16.12 -17.31
CA SER A 229 -11.15 -15.41 -18.40
C SER A 229 -12.13 -14.52 -19.17
N GLY A 230 -11.59 -13.45 -19.75
CA GLY A 230 -12.32 -12.41 -20.44
C GLY A 230 -12.00 -11.03 -19.87
N ILE A 231 -12.49 -10.01 -20.56
CA ILE A 231 -12.26 -8.61 -20.19
C ILE A 231 -13.40 -8.18 -19.28
N LEU A 232 -13.02 -7.83 -18.05
CA LEU A 232 -13.94 -7.43 -17.00
C LEU A 232 -14.54 -6.06 -17.32
N CYS A 233 -15.86 -5.96 -17.19
CA CYS A 233 -16.53 -4.68 -17.15
C CYS A 233 -16.53 -4.13 -15.71
N THR A 234 -16.06 -2.90 -15.54
CA THR A 234 -16.03 -2.22 -14.23
C THR A 234 -17.41 -1.79 -13.71
N HIS A 235 -18.42 -1.67 -14.58
CA HIS A 235 -19.79 -1.29 -14.23
C HIS A 235 -20.63 -2.50 -13.79
N CYS A 236 -20.78 -3.51 -14.66
CA CYS A 236 -21.59 -4.70 -14.36
C CYS A 236 -20.84 -5.81 -13.61
N LYS A 237 -19.52 -5.67 -13.42
CA LYS A 237 -18.65 -6.63 -12.71
C LYS A 237 -18.63 -8.05 -13.31
N LYS A 238 -18.96 -8.18 -14.59
CA LYS A 238 -18.91 -9.43 -15.36
C LYS A 238 -17.91 -9.32 -16.52
N HIS A 239 -17.41 -10.47 -17.01
CA HIS A 239 -16.45 -10.58 -18.12
C HIS A 239 -17.11 -10.41 -19.50
N SER A 240 -17.78 -9.28 -19.71
CA SER A 240 -18.70 -9.04 -20.82
C SER A 240 -18.24 -7.97 -21.81
N MET A 241 -17.01 -7.48 -21.69
CA MET A 241 -16.48 -6.48 -22.62
C MET A 241 -16.07 -7.12 -23.94
N LEU A 242 -16.61 -6.60 -25.04
CA LEU A 242 -16.33 -7.03 -26.41
C LEU A 242 -15.74 -5.89 -27.22
N HIS A 243 -14.84 -6.20 -28.15
CA HIS A 243 -14.26 -5.20 -29.03
C HIS A 243 -15.18 -4.95 -30.24
N LYS A 244 -15.73 -3.73 -30.35
CA LYS A 244 -16.52 -3.28 -31.50
C LYS A 244 -15.69 -2.33 -32.37
N HIS A 245 -15.69 -2.58 -33.68
CA HIS A 245 -14.99 -1.75 -34.65
C HIS A 245 -15.42 -0.27 -34.55
N LYS A 246 -14.47 0.66 -34.66
CA LYS A 246 -14.62 2.13 -34.48
C LYS A 246 -15.03 2.63 -33.08
N ILE A 247 -15.66 1.81 -32.25
CA ILE A 247 -16.15 2.21 -30.91
C ILE A 247 -15.16 1.81 -29.81
N GLY A 248 -14.42 0.71 -29.99
CA GLY A 248 -13.51 0.16 -28.99
C GLY A 248 -14.21 -0.88 -28.12
N TRP A 249 -13.93 -0.89 -26.82
CA TRP A 249 -14.47 -1.90 -25.91
C TRP A 249 -15.85 -1.50 -25.42
N VAL A 250 -16.85 -2.34 -25.67
CA VAL A 250 -18.25 -2.12 -25.29
C VAL A 250 -18.75 -3.32 -24.53
N CYS A 251 -19.45 -3.08 -23.43
CA CYS A 251 -20.06 -4.15 -22.66
C CYS A 251 -21.29 -4.73 -23.37
N ALA A 252 -21.38 -6.05 -23.43
CA ALA A 252 -22.52 -6.75 -24.01
C ALA A 252 -23.80 -6.67 -23.15
N ILE A 253 -23.70 -6.29 -21.87
CA ILE A 253 -24.83 -6.29 -20.92
C ILE A 253 -25.50 -4.91 -20.83
N TYR A 254 -24.74 -3.85 -20.59
CA TYR A 254 -25.28 -2.49 -20.41
C TYR A 254 -24.96 -1.53 -21.57
N ASN A 255 -24.31 -2.01 -22.63
CA ASN A 255 -23.98 -1.26 -23.85
C ASN A 255 -23.08 -0.01 -23.68
N GLY A 256 -22.50 0.24 -22.50
CA GLY A 256 -21.53 1.32 -22.35
C GLY A 256 -20.14 0.96 -22.89
N ALA A 257 -19.45 1.98 -23.39
CA ALA A 257 -18.06 1.87 -23.86
C ALA A 257 -17.08 2.21 -22.73
N ASP A 258 -15.95 1.50 -22.68
CA ASP A 258 -14.84 1.78 -21.77
C ASP A 258 -13.50 1.72 -22.54
N PRO A 259 -12.90 2.86 -22.91
CA PRO A 259 -11.65 2.89 -23.66
C PRO A 259 -10.45 2.34 -22.87
N CYS A 260 -10.59 2.17 -21.56
CA CYS A 260 -9.55 1.69 -20.65
C CYS A 260 -9.70 0.21 -20.27
N ALA A 261 -10.78 -0.48 -20.67
CA ALA A 261 -11.06 -1.86 -20.26
C ALA A 261 -9.91 -2.83 -20.53
N PHE A 262 -9.26 -2.72 -21.70
CA PHE A 262 -8.11 -3.58 -22.02
C PHE A 262 -6.87 -3.23 -21.22
N GLN A 263 -6.63 -1.93 -20.98
CA GLN A 263 -5.54 -1.48 -20.12
C GLN A 263 -5.70 -2.06 -18.70
N GLN A 264 -6.90 -1.99 -18.14
CA GLN A 264 -7.24 -2.57 -16.84
C GLN A 264 -7.05 -4.08 -16.83
N THR A 265 -7.43 -4.80 -17.90
CA THR A 265 -7.16 -6.24 -18.02
C THR A 265 -5.67 -6.56 -17.96
N VAL A 266 -4.82 -5.76 -18.59
CA VAL A 266 -3.36 -5.93 -18.50
C VAL A 266 -2.85 -5.63 -17.08
N GLN A 267 -3.38 -4.60 -16.41
CA GLN A 267 -3.07 -4.31 -15.01
C GLN A 267 -3.46 -5.46 -14.08
N GLU A 268 -4.66 -6.02 -14.27
CA GLU A 268 -5.17 -7.18 -13.54
C GLU A 268 -4.25 -8.38 -13.71
N TYR A 269 -3.82 -8.70 -14.94
CA TYR A 269 -2.90 -9.82 -15.15
C TYR A 269 -1.63 -9.67 -14.31
N PHE A 270 -0.98 -8.51 -14.34
CA PHE A 270 0.25 -8.27 -13.59
C PHE A 270 0.05 -8.25 -12.07
N SER A 271 -1.13 -7.82 -11.60
CA SER A 271 -1.48 -7.79 -10.19
C SER A 271 -1.95 -9.14 -9.63
N LEU A 272 -2.52 -10.01 -10.47
CA LEU A 272 -3.15 -11.25 -10.03
C LEU A 272 -2.34 -12.49 -10.35
N ILE A 273 -1.78 -12.59 -11.56
CA ILE A 273 -1.28 -13.86 -12.10
C ILE A 273 0.24 -13.91 -12.09
N ASP A 274 0.91 -13.04 -12.84
CA ASP A 274 2.35 -13.12 -13.08
C ASP A 274 2.95 -11.75 -13.41
N GLN A 275 4.22 -11.54 -13.07
CA GLN A 275 4.99 -10.34 -13.41
C GLN A 275 5.44 -10.30 -14.88
N GLN A 276 5.29 -11.42 -15.61
CA GLN A 276 5.55 -11.52 -17.04
C GLN A 276 4.33 -12.05 -17.80
N ILE A 277 4.09 -11.49 -18.98
CA ILE A 277 3.00 -11.90 -19.86
C ILE A 277 3.49 -12.16 -21.27
N SER A 278 3.20 -13.35 -21.82
CA SER A 278 3.33 -13.64 -23.25
C SER A 278 2.06 -13.30 -24.02
N ASN A 279 2.14 -13.18 -25.34
CA ASN A 279 0.95 -13.04 -26.18
C ASN A 279 -0.04 -14.19 -25.98
N LYS A 280 0.46 -15.42 -25.81
CA LYS A 280 -0.38 -16.61 -25.55
C LYS A 280 -1.13 -16.48 -24.23
N GLN A 281 -0.45 -16.09 -23.15
CA GLN A 281 -1.07 -15.88 -21.84
C GLN A 281 -2.09 -14.75 -21.87
N LEU A 282 -1.76 -13.61 -22.48
CA LEU A 282 -2.69 -12.49 -22.63
C LEU A 282 -3.97 -12.91 -23.35
N ARG A 283 -3.84 -13.61 -24.48
CA ARG A 283 -5.00 -14.09 -25.24
C ARG A 283 -5.87 -15.04 -24.43
N LYS A 284 -5.25 -15.98 -23.72
CA LYS A 284 -5.97 -16.91 -22.84
C LYS A 284 -6.73 -16.15 -21.75
N PHE A 285 -6.05 -15.22 -21.07
CA PHE A 285 -6.64 -14.44 -19.99
C PHE A 285 -7.75 -13.50 -20.44
N SER A 286 -7.57 -12.83 -21.59
CA SER A 286 -8.53 -11.82 -22.09
C SER A 286 -9.52 -12.36 -23.12
N LYS A 287 -9.48 -13.65 -23.46
CA LYS A 287 -10.24 -14.28 -24.56
C LYS A 287 -10.09 -13.59 -25.92
N LEU A 288 -8.89 -13.11 -26.24
CA LEU A 288 -8.58 -12.58 -27.58
C LEU A 288 -8.21 -13.73 -28.54
N GLU A 289 -8.89 -13.83 -29.67
CA GLU A 289 -8.62 -14.88 -30.67
C GLU A 289 -7.35 -14.58 -31.48
N SER A 290 -7.24 -13.35 -31.99
CA SER A 290 -6.19 -12.96 -32.93
C SER A 290 -4.84 -12.68 -32.25
N LYS A 291 -3.82 -13.47 -32.59
CA LYS A 291 -2.42 -13.22 -32.20
C LYS A 291 -1.93 -11.84 -32.63
N TYR A 292 -2.35 -11.37 -33.80
CA TYR A 292 -1.95 -10.08 -34.33
C TYR A 292 -2.63 -8.92 -33.61
N ALA A 293 -3.91 -9.07 -33.23
CA ALA A 293 -4.60 -8.08 -32.41
C ALA A 293 -3.93 -7.94 -31.04
N ALA A 294 -3.65 -9.06 -30.35
CA ALA A 294 -2.95 -9.05 -29.06
C ALA A 294 -1.56 -8.39 -29.16
N SER A 295 -0.78 -8.69 -30.20
CA SER A 295 0.53 -8.05 -30.42
C SER A 295 0.41 -6.54 -30.62
N ARG A 296 -0.56 -6.07 -31.40
CA ARG A 296 -0.80 -4.64 -31.61
C ARG A 296 -1.19 -3.95 -30.30
N LEU A 297 -2.07 -4.56 -29.50
CA LEU A 297 -2.49 -4.02 -28.21
C LEU A 297 -1.33 -3.95 -27.22
N LEU A 298 -0.52 -5.02 -27.10
CA LEU A 298 0.68 -5.01 -26.26
C LEU A 298 1.66 -3.91 -26.66
N ALA A 299 1.84 -3.67 -27.97
CA ALA A 299 2.73 -2.63 -28.46
C ALA A 299 2.29 -1.20 -28.11
N THR A 300 1.02 -0.99 -27.71
CA THR A 300 0.54 0.32 -27.24
C THR A 300 1.03 0.66 -25.83
N PHE A 301 1.47 -0.34 -25.06
CA PHE A 301 1.90 -0.18 -23.68
C PHE A 301 3.42 -0.08 -23.57
N ASP A 302 3.88 0.67 -22.58
CA ASP A 302 5.31 0.84 -22.30
C ASP A 302 5.83 -0.32 -21.45
N LEU A 303 5.88 -1.51 -22.06
CA LEU A 303 6.37 -2.75 -21.46
C LEU A 303 7.78 -3.07 -21.95
N GLU A 304 8.57 -3.66 -21.08
CA GLU A 304 9.88 -4.21 -21.39
C GLU A 304 9.73 -5.61 -22.00
N PRO A 305 10.17 -5.84 -23.25
CA PRO A 305 10.20 -7.18 -23.81
C PRO A 305 11.36 -7.97 -23.21
N ALA A 306 11.10 -9.23 -22.86
CA ALA A 306 12.11 -10.22 -22.48
C ALA A 306 12.02 -11.44 -23.41
N GLY A 307 13.16 -12.09 -23.65
CA GLY A 307 13.26 -13.25 -24.54
C GLY A 307 13.13 -12.92 -26.03
N ALA A 308 13.37 -13.93 -26.88
CA ALA A 308 13.40 -13.80 -28.34
C ALA A 308 12.25 -14.55 -29.01
N PHE A 309 11.75 -13.99 -30.12
CA PHE A 309 10.78 -14.59 -31.05
C PHE A 309 9.57 -15.24 -30.37
N ARG A 310 9.50 -16.58 -30.37
CA ARG A 310 8.36 -17.38 -29.88
C ARG A 310 8.25 -17.39 -28.35
N ASN A 311 9.34 -17.09 -27.66
CA ASN A 311 9.41 -17.04 -26.19
C ASN A 311 9.38 -15.61 -25.67
N ARG A 312 8.95 -14.64 -26.49
CA ARG A 312 8.85 -13.24 -26.08
C ARG A 312 7.78 -13.07 -24.99
N THR A 313 8.20 -12.58 -23.84
CA THR A 313 7.35 -12.09 -22.76
C THR A 313 7.49 -10.58 -22.63
N TYR A 314 6.58 -9.99 -21.85
CA TYR A 314 6.54 -8.57 -21.56
C TYR A 314 6.40 -8.40 -20.05
N GLN A 315 7.12 -7.43 -19.49
CA GLN A 315 7.05 -7.07 -18.07
C GLN A 315 6.90 -5.56 -17.90
N LEU A 316 6.46 -5.15 -16.71
CA LEU A 316 6.46 -3.73 -16.35
C LEU A 316 7.88 -3.20 -16.30
N LYS A 317 8.11 -2.01 -16.85
CA LYS A 317 9.38 -1.32 -16.67
C LYS A 317 9.63 -1.06 -15.19
N LYS A 318 10.86 -1.27 -14.75
CA LYS A 318 11.27 -0.79 -13.43
C LYS A 318 11.29 0.74 -13.48
N ASN A 319 10.68 1.37 -12.50
CA ASN A 319 10.87 2.81 -12.32
C ASN A 319 12.30 2.99 -11.78
N ASP A 320 13.16 3.61 -12.58
CA ASP A 320 14.47 4.09 -12.11
C ASP A 320 14.31 5.17 -11.04
#